data_AF-A0A2S9FQB6-F1
#
_entry.id   AF-A0A2S9FQB6-F1
#
_cell.length_a   1.000
_cell.length_b   1.000
_cell.length_c   1.000
_cell.angle_alpha   90.00
_cell.angle_beta   90.00
_cell.angle_gamma   90.00
#
_symmetry.space_group_name_H-M   'P 1'
#
loop_
_entity.id
_entity.type
_entity.pdbx_description
1 polymer ?
#
loop_
_entity_poly.entity_id
_entity_poly.type
_entity_poly.pdbx_seq_one_letter_code
_entity_poly.pdbx_strand_id
1 'polypeptide(L)'
;TAEAFRGGWFHSGDLGYYDEFGLLHVVDRKKDMIKSGGENVASREVEEILYQHDDVQEVAVFGIPHPVWVEAVVAAVVARDGRAVDAEALIAHCRSRLAGFKTP
;
A
#
# COMPACT_ATOMS: atom_id res chain seq x y z
N THR A 1 19.24 16.22 -0.14
CA THR A 1 20.43 16.59 0.68
C THR A 1 21.61 15.72 0.27
N ALA A 2 22.82 15.96 0.79
CA ALA A 2 24.00 15.12 0.50
C ALA A 2 23.77 13.62 0.78
N GLU A 3 22.90 13.30 1.76
CA GLU A 3 22.48 11.94 2.09
C GLU A 3 21.88 11.18 0.90
N ALA A 4 21.09 11.85 0.05
CA ALA A 4 20.47 11.24 -1.12
C ALA A 4 21.49 10.84 -2.21
N PHE A 5 22.73 11.33 -2.15
CA PHE A 5 23.81 10.98 -3.09
C PHE A 5 24.89 10.07 -2.46
N ARG A 6 24.61 9.49 -1.29
CA ARG A 6 25.56 8.62 -0.59
C ARG A 6 26.00 7.46 -1.48
N GLY A 7 27.30 7.28 -1.62
CA GLY A 7 27.87 6.18 -2.42
C GLY A 7 27.89 6.45 -3.93
N GLY A 8 27.80 7.71 -4.36
CA GLY A 8 27.97 8.11 -5.76
C GLY A 8 26.73 7.92 -6.64
N TRP A 9 25.62 7.46 -6.06
CA TRP A 9 24.34 7.26 -6.73
C TRP A 9 23.24 8.05 -6.03
N PHE A 10 22.26 8.51 -6.81
CA PHE A 10 21.06 9.14 -6.30
C PHE A 10 20.06 8.09 -5.80
N HIS A 11 19.69 8.15 -4.52
CA HIS A 11 18.68 7.31 -3.89
C HIS A 11 17.35 8.07 -3.88
N SER A 12 16.47 7.79 -4.85
CA SER A 12 15.17 8.49 -4.96
C SER A 12 14.25 8.23 -3.75
N GLY A 13 14.48 7.09 -3.08
CA GLY A 13 13.63 6.59 -2.00
C GLY A 13 12.47 5.74 -2.50
N ASP A 14 12.34 5.54 -3.81
CA ASP A 14 11.40 4.60 -4.41
C ASP A 14 11.99 3.19 -4.38
N LEU A 15 11.12 2.21 -4.15
CA LEU A 15 11.42 0.80 -4.20
C LEU A 15 10.93 0.26 -5.53
N GLY A 16 11.74 -0.57 -6.17
CA GLY A 16 11.37 -1.21 -7.43
C GLY A 16 12.19 -2.44 -7.72
N TYR A 17 11.73 -3.23 -8.67
CA TYR A 17 12.43 -4.40 -9.17
C TYR A 17 12.35 -4.45 -10.70
N TYR A 18 13.34 -5.09 -11.31
CA TYR A 18 13.28 -5.43 -12.73
C TYR A 18 12.67 -6.82 -12.89
N ASP A 19 11.76 -6.96 -13.85
CA ASP A 19 11.25 -8.27 -14.25
C ASP A 19 12.20 -8.99 -15.23
N GLU A 20 11.80 -10.18 -15.67
CA GLU A 20 12.56 -11.01 -16.61
C GLU A 20 12.71 -10.38 -18.01
N PHE A 21 11.91 -9.37 -18.34
CA PHE A 21 11.96 -8.63 -19.60
C PHE A 21 12.77 -7.32 -19.49
N GLY A 22 13.31 -7.02 -18.30
CA GLY A 22 14.07 -5.80 -18.04
C GLY A 22 13.20 -4.55 -17.85
N LEU A 23 11.90 -4.71 -17.57
CA LEU A 23 11.03 -3.59 -17.21
C LEU A 23 11.16 -3.28 -15.72
N LEU A 24 11.31 -2.00 -15.39
CA LEU A 24 11.33 -1.51 -14.00
C LEU A 24 9.91 -1.33 -13.49
N HIS A 25 9.56 -2.05 -12.43
CA HIS A 25 8.31 -1.92 -11.70
C HIS A 25 8.54 -1.10 -10.42
N VAL A 26 7.81 0.00 -10.27
CA VAL A 26 7.83 0.83 -9.05
C VAL A 26 6.81 0.26 -8.06
N VAL A 27 7.30 -0.15 -6.90
CA VAL A 27 6.51 -0.89 -5.89
C VAL A 27 5.97 0.03 -4.80
N ASP A 28 6.78 0.92 -4.26
CA ASP A 28 6.37 1.81 -3.17
C ASP A 28 7.47 2.85 -2.95
N ARG A 29 7.35 3.69 -1.92
CA ARG A 29 8.48 4.40 -1.37
C ARG A 29 8.92 3.79 -0.05
N LYS A 30 10.23 3.75 0.15
CA LYS A 30 10.86 3.18 1.34
C LYS A 30 10.34 3.77 2.66
N LYS A 31 9.93 5.04 2.66
CA LYS A 31 9.40 5.72 3.85
C LYS A 31 7.91 5.45 4.10
N ASP A 32 7.19 4.99 3.08
CA ASP A 32 5.73 4.82 3.09
C ASP A 32 5.34 3.35 3.40
N MET A 33 6.35 2.49 3.61
CA MET A 33 6.21 1.10 4.05
C MET A 33 5.59 1.03 5.46
N ILE A 34 4.47 0.32 5.57
CA ILE A 34 3.73 0.12 6.83
C ILE A 34 4.31 -1.11 7.54
N LYS A 35 4.55 -1.00 8.85
CA LYS A 35 5.06 -2.09 9.70
C LYS A 35 3.94 -2.61 10.58
N SER A 36 3.30 -3.69 10.14
CA SER A 36 2.19 -4.30 10.87
C SER A 36 2.56 -5.68 11.40
N GLY A 37 2.60 -5.83 12.72
CA GLY A 37 2.83 -7.11 13.39
C GLY A 37 4.20 -7.75 13.14
N GLY A 38 5.21 -6.95 12.81
CA GLY A 38 6.53 -7.45 12.43
C GLY A 38 6.70 -7.70 10.93
N GLU A 39 5.63 -7.55 10.15
CA GLU A 39 5.64 -7.67 8.69
C GLU A 39 5.69 -6.30 8.01
N ASN A 40 6.28 -6.26 6.82
CA ASN A 40 6.28 -5.08 5.96
C ASN A 40 5.10 -5.17 4.99
N VAL A 41 4.25 -4.14 4.99
CA VAL A 41 3.10 -4.01 4.10
C VAL A 41 3.33 -2.83 3.17
N ALA A 42 3.45 -3.12 1.88
CA ALA A 42 3.49 -2.08 0.85
C ALA A 42 2.08 -1.51 0.68
N SER A 43 1.92 -0.19 0.88
CA SER A 43 0.60 0.46 0.78
C SER A 43 0.01 0.28 -0.61
N ARG A 44 0.87 0.39 -1.64
CA ARG A 44 0.51 0.24 -3.05
C ARG A 44 -0.11 -1.13 -3.37
N GLU A 45 0.37 -2.21 -2.76
CA GLU A 45 -0.20 -3.55 -2.98
C GLU A 45 -1.66 -3.60 -2.51
N VAL A 46 -1.95 -2.97 -1.36
CA VAL A 46 -3.31 -2.91 -0.81
C VAL A 46 -4.19 -1.99 -1.65
N GLU A 47 -3.66 -0.85 -2.10
CA GLU A 47 -4.35 0.08 -3.01
C GLU A 47 -4.72 -0.62 -4.33
N GLU A 48 -3.79 -1.35 -4.95
CA GLU A 48 -4.02 -2.06 -6.22
C GLU A 48 -5.14 -3.10 -6.11
N ILE A 49 -5.31 -3.74 -4.95
CA ILE A 49 -6.44 -4.64 -4.70
C ILE A 49 -7.75 -3.85 -4.50
N LEU A 50 -7.72 -2.75 -3.76
CA LEU A 50 -8.90 -1.91 -3.52
C LEU A 50 -9.41 -1.24 -4.81
N TYR A 51 -8.51 -0.84 -5.70
CA TYR A 51 -8.86 -0.30 -7.02
C TYR A 51 -9.59 -1.29 -7.93
N GLN A 52 -9.51 -2.60 -7.65
CA GLN A 52 -10.26 -3.63 -8.39
C GLN A 52 -11.72 -3.77 -7.93
N HIS A 53 -12.14 -3.02 -6.89
CA HIS A 53 -13.53 -3.02 -6.45
C HIS A 53 -14.33 -1.96 -7.22
N ASP A 54 -15.47 -2.35 -7.78
CA ASP A 54 -16.26 -1.50 -8.69
C ASP A 54 -16.71 -0.18 -8.05
N ASP A 55 -16.94 -0.17 -6.74
CA ASP A 55 -17.40 1.03 -6.02
C ASP A 55 -16.26 2.01 -5.64
N VAL A 56 -14.99 1.66 -5.85
CA VAL A 56 -13.83 2.50 -5.49
C VAL A 56 -13.41 3.37 -6.66
N GLN A 57 -13.34 4.69 -6.42
CA GLN A 57 -12.83 5.68 -7.37
C GLN A 57 -11.36 6.00 -7.12
N GLU A 58 -11.03 6.34 -5.87
CA GLU A 58 -9.69 6.65 -5.40
C GLU A 58 -9.47 6.01 -4.04
N VAL A 59 -8.23 5.63 -3.76
CA VAL A 59 -7.82 5.11 -2.46
C VAL A 59 -6.39 5.50 -2.14
N ALA A 60 -6.15 5.79 -0.86
CA ALA A 60 -4.82 5.93 -0.28
C ALA A 60 -4.71 5.02 0.94
N VAL A 61 -3.65 4.20 0.98
CA VAL A 61 -3.37 3.30 2.11
C VAL A 61 -2.17 3.80 2.90
N PHE A 62 -2.29 3.82 4.23
CA PHE A 62 -1.24 4.29 5.13
C PHE A 62 -1.31 3.61 6.49
N GLY A 63 -0.20 3.67 7.22
CA GLY A 63 -0.10 3.14 8.58
C GLY A 63 -0.55 4.17 9.62
N ILE A 64 -1.27 3.72 10.64
CA ILE A 64 -1.49 4.51 11.87
C ILE A 64 -0.96 3.75 13.09
N PRO A 65 -0.50 4.44 14.16
CA PRO A 65 -0.03 3.77 15.37
C PRO A 65 -1.09 2.80 15.93
N HIS A 66 -0.67 1.57 16.24
CA HIS A 66 -1.53 0.53 16.79
C HIS A 66 -0.89 -0.15 18.00
N PRO A 67 -1.62 -0.35 19.12
CA PRO A 67 -1.06 -0.84 20.37
C PRO A 67 -0.49 -2.27 20.30
N VAL A 68 -0.96 -3.09 19.35
CA VAL A 68 -0.53 -4.49 19.19
C VAL A 68 0.36 -4.69 17.98
N TRP A 69 0.11 -3.94 16.91
CA TRP A 69 0.68 -4.24 15.59
C TRP A 69 1.80 -3.28 15.20
N VAL A 70 2.18 -2.34 16.08
CA VAL A 70 3.02 -1.16 15.77
C VAL A 70 2.26 -0.20 14.86
N GLU A 71 1.88 -0.64 13.65
CA GLU A 71 0.99 0.09 12.76
C GLU A 71 -0.20 -0.77 12.32
N ALA A 72 -1.39 -0.18 12.30
CA ALA A 72 -2.55 -0.74 11.61
C ALA A 72 -2.56 -0.20 10.17
N VAL A 73 -2.85 -1.07 9.21
CA VAL A 73 -3.11 -0.67 7.82
C VAL A 73 -4.46 0.03 7.79
N VAL A 74 -4.54 1.19 7.14
CA VAL A 74 -5.78 1.97 7.01
C VAL A 74 -5.93 2.40 5.56
N ALA A 75 -7.17 2.35 5.06
CA ALA A 75 -7.51 2.87 3.74
C ALA A 75 -8.46 4.07 3.87
N ALA A 76 -8.10 5.19 3.26
CA ALA A 76 -9.03 6.28 2.98
C ALA A 76 -9.57 6.10 1.56
N VAL A 77 -10.89 6.00 1.42
CA VAL A 77 -11.54 5.58 0.17
C VAL A 77 -12.53 6.64 -0.31
N VAL A 78 -12.47 6.96 -1.60
CA VAL A 78 -13.47 7.77 -2.31
C VAL A 78 -14.36 6.84 -3.12
N ALA A 79 -15.66 6.86 -2.85
CA ALA A 79 -16.65 6.11 -3.61
C ALA A 79 -16.79 6.69 -5.02
N ARG A 80 -17.07 5.84 -6.02
CA ARG A 80 -17.49 6.31 -7.35
C ARG A 80 -18.81 7.08 -7.28
N ASP A 81 -18.99 8.02 -8.21
CA ASP A 81 -20.23 8.77 -8.37
C ASP A 81 -21.47 7.84 -8.40
N GLY A 82 -22.43 8.13 -7.51
CA GLY A 82 -23.66 7.35 -7.39
C GLY A 82 -23.52 5.99 -6.70
N ARG A 83 -22.32 5.65 -6.20
CA ARG A 83 -22.07 4.45 -5.37
C ARG A 83 -21.88 4.83 -3.91
N ALA A 84 -22.09 3.85 -3.03
CA ALA A 84 -21.72 3.93 -1.63
C ALA A 84 -20.66 2.85 -1.37
N VAL A 85 -19.67 3.19 -0.55
CA VAL A 85 -18.68 2.21 -0.08
C VAL A 85 -19.15 1.61 1.23
N ASP A 86 -19.14 0.28 1.30
CA ASP A 86 -19.30 -0.47 2.54
C ASP A 86 -17.92 -0.96 3.00
N ALA A 87 -17.53 -0.56 4.21
CA ALA A 87 -16.24 -0.90 4.77
C ALA A 87 -16.07 -2.43 4.91
N GLU A 88 -17.10 -3.15 5.35
CA GLU A 88 -17.02 -4.60 5.55
C GLU A 88 -16.87 -5.34 4.21
N ALA A 89 -17.58 -4.88 3.17
CA ALA A 89 -17.43 -5.41 1.81
C ALA A 89 -16.01 -5.20 1.26
N LEU A 90 -15.41 -4.02 1.46
CA LEU A 90 -14.04 -3.73 1.03
C LEU A 90 -13.01 -4.57 1.81
N ILE A 91 -13.17 -4.71 3.13
CA ILE A 91 -12.33 -5.57 3.97
C ILE A 91 -12.41 -7.03 3.49
N ALA A 92 -13.62 -7.53 3.20
CA ALA A 92 -13.82 -8.87 2.68
C ALA A 92 -13.17 -9.05 1.29
N HIS A 93 -13.29 -8.05 0.41
CA HIS A 93 -12.64 -8.03 -0.90
C HIS A 93 -11.12 -8.15 -0.77
N CYS A 94 -10.51 -7.41 0.15
CA CYS A 94 -9.09 -7.50 0.48
C CYS A 94 -8.70 -8.85 1.06
N ARG A 95 -9.42 -9.37 2.08
CA ARG A 95 -9.12 -10.66 2.72
C ARG A 95 -9.12 -11.85 1.77
N SER A 96 -9.92 -11.79 0.71
CA SER A 96 -9.96 -12.87 -0.30
C SER A 96 -8.73 -12.90 -1.22
N ARG A 97 -7.90 -11.83 -1.23
CA ARG A 97 -6.78 -11.63 -2.17
C ARG A 97 -5.44 -11.36 -1.49
N LEU A 98 -5.46 -10.90 -0.24
CA LEU A 98 -4.29 -10.51 0.53
C LEU A 98 -4.14 -11.39 1.77
N ALA A 99 -2.91 -11.51 2.27
CA ALA A 99 -2.67 -12.05 3.59
C ALA A 99 -3.35 -11.16 4.66
N GLY A 100 -3.87 -11.77 5.72
CA GLY A 100 -4.70 -11.05 6.70
C GLY A 100 -4.03 -9.84 7.34
N PHE A 101 -2.71 -9.86 7.56
CA PHE A 101 -1.96 -8.75 8.14
C PHE A 101 -1.84 -7.51 7.21
N LYS A 102 -2.15 -7.65 5.92
CA LYS A 102 -2.17 -6.55 4.94
C LYS A 102 -3.55 -5.92 4.78
N THR A 103 -4.58 -6.52 5.38
CA THR A 103 -5.95 -6.05 5.23
C THR A 103 -6.14 -4.79 6.08
N PRO A 104 -6.71 -3.70 5.51
CA PRO A 104 -7.07 -2.52 6.28
C PRO A 104 -8.19 -2.77 7.29
#